data_AF-A0A358MDW3-F1
#
_entry.id   AF-A0A358MDW3-F1
#
_cell.length_a   1.000
_cell.length_b   1.000
_cell.length_c   1.000
_cell.angle_alpha   90.00
_cell.angle_beta   90.00
_cell.angle_gamma   90.00
#
_symmetry.space_group_name_H-M   'P 1'
#
loop_
_entity.id
_entity.type
_entity.pdbx_description
1 polymer ?
#
loop_
_entity_poly.entity_id
_entity_poly.type
_entity_poly.pdbx_seq_one_letter_code
_entity_poly.pdbx_strand_id
1 'polypeptide(L)'
;MDILSGSADEFRQIRVFTHRYARPNDIRALAAYLATFAAYAFGFIAVFWGLGAGLWGVAVLGWGLTAFAIVRLYVIQHDCGHQSYFSRAIWNDWAGQLLSIVSLSPYETMKSNHNRHHRYVGDLDHREDGEVYTMTLAEWEAASPWARRLYRAYRAPWIMLPLGALFTYFIRYRWPKNTATVGRRGVLLHNLALGLWLTALWAVAGELGLWIWFGTSLTAGILGVFQV
;
A
#
# COMPACT_ATOMS: atom_id res chain seq x y z
N MET A 1 31.52 -15.38 2.28
CA MET A 1 31.65 -14.75 0.95
C MET A 1 31.14 -13.33 1.12
N ASP A 2 32.06 -12.37 1.22
CA ASP A 2 31.75 -11.01 1.63
C ASP A 2 31.24 -10.22 0.42
N ILE A 3 29.92 -10.03 0.33
CA ILE A 3 29.25 -9.41 -0.82
C ILE A 3 29.50 -7.88 -0.86
N LEU A 4 30.15 -7.34 0.17
CA LEU A 4 30.48 -5.92 0.34
C LEU A 4 31.97 -5.61 0.16
N SER A 5 32.71 -6.43 -0.58
CA SER A 5 34.15 -6.24 -0.84
C SER A 5 34.49 -5.19 -1.91
N GLY A 6 33.52 -4.36 -2.32
CA GLY A 6 33.76 -3.28 -3.27
C GLY A 6 34.65 -2.18 -2.67
N SER A 7 35.61 -1.70 -3.46
CA SER A 7 36.41 -0.53 -3.07
C SER A 7 35.52 0.72 -2.94
N ALA A 8 35.91 1.66 -2.07
CA ALA A 8 35.20 2.94 -1.95
C ALA A 8 35.05 3.67 -3.30
N ASP A 9 36.00 3.46 -4.21
CA ASP A 9 35.96 3.97 -5.58
C ASP A 9 34.92 3.28 -6.47
N GLU A 10 34.72 1.96 -6.35
CA GLU A 10 33.65 1.25 -7.06
C GLU A 10 32.27 1.74 -6.63
N PHE A 11 32.03 1.89 -5.31
CA PHE A 11 30.78 2.46 -4.81
C PHE A 11 30.57 3.89 -5.29
N ARG A 12 31.64 4.69 -5.35
CA ARG A 12 31.60 6.06 -5.88
C ARG A 12 31.26 6.07 -7.37
N GLN A 13 31.84 5.17 -8.16
CA GLN A 13 31.56 5.06 -9.60
C GLN A 13 30.10 4.64 -9.87
N ILE A 14 29.59 3.65 -9.13
CA ILE A 14 28.18 3.24 -9.22
C ILE A 14 27.26 4.44 -8.93
N ARG A 15 27.52 5.16 -7.82
CA ARG A 15 26.73 6.34 -7.46
C ARG A 15 26.77 7.43 -8.52
N VAL A 16 27.95 7.74 -9.08
CA VAL A 16 28.09 8.75 -10.14
C VAL A 16 27.36 8.32 -11.42
N PHE A 17 27.43 7.04 -11.77
CA PHE A 17 26.73 6.49 -12.93
C PHE A 17 25.21 6.56 -12.77
N THR A 18 24.68 6.08 -11.64
CA THR A 18 23.23 6.03 -11.38
C THR A 18 22.61 7.41 -11.18
N HIS A 19 23.37 8.39 -10.65
CA HIS A 19 22.89 9.75 -10.43
C HIS A 19 22.39 10.45 -11.72
N ARG A 20 22.86 10.03 -12.89
CA ARG A 20 22.38 10.55 -14.18
C ARG A 20 20.92 10.18 -14.46
N TYR A 21 20.47 9.05 -13.92
CA TYR A 21 19.12 8.52 -14.06
C TYR A 21 18.21 8.85 -12.86
N ALA A 22 18.78 9.37 -11.76
CA ALA A 22 18.07 9.69 -10.52
C ALA A 22 17.61 11.15 -10.43
N ARG A 23 17.54 11.90 -11.54
CA ARG A 23 17.08 13.29 -11.51
C ARG A 23 15.54 13.35 -11.46
N PRO A 24 14.94 13.91 -10.39
CA PRO A 24 13.50 14.05 -10.30
C PRO A 24 13.00 15.03 -11.38
N ASN A 25 11.80 14.76 -11.90
CA ASN A 25 11.11 15.65 -12.83
C ASN A 25 9.66 15.82 -12.36
N ASP A 26 9.40 16.95 -11.71
CA ASP A 26 8.12 17.21 -11.05
C ASP A 26 6.93 17.27 -12.02
N ILE A 27 7.16 17.67 -13.28
CA ILE A 27 6.12 17.68 -14.31
C ILE A 27 5.71 16.24 -14.65
N ARG A 28 6.69 15.35 -14.84
CA ARG A 28 6.42 13.93 -15.09
C ARG A 28 5.78 13.25 -13.88
N ALA A 29 6.26 13.57 -12.68
CA ALA A 29 5.69 13.06 -11.43
C ALA A 29 4.22 13.50 -11.29
N LEU A 30 3.92 14.79 -11.47
CA LEU A 30 2.56 15.31 -11.42
C LEU A 30 1.66 14.70 -12.52
N ALA A 31 2.17 14.58 -13.75
CA ALA A 31 1.42 13.97 -14.84
C ALA A 31 1.09 12.49 -14.55
N ALA A 32 2.05 11.71 -14.04
CA ALA A 32 1.82 10.32 -13.65
C ALA A 32 0.86 10.20 -12.45
N TYR A 33 0.96 11.10 -11.48
CA TYR A 33 0.04 11.19 -10.34
C TYR A 33 -1.40 11.44 -10.81
N LEU A 34 -1.62 12.50 -11.59
CA LEU A 34 -2.95 12.86 -12.10
C LEU A 34 -3.51 11.82 -13.07
N ALA A 35 -2.69 11.27 -13.96
CA ALA A 35 -3.13 10.21 -14.87
C ALA A 35 -3.56 8.95 -14.12
N THR A 36 -2.91 8.62 -13.00
CA THR A 36 -3.29 7.46 -12.19
C THR A 36 -4.59 7.71 -11.42
N PHE A 37 -4.80 8.92 -10.90
CA PHE A 37 -6.11 9.32 -10.34
C PHE A 37 -7.23 9.30 -11.39
N ALA A 38 -6.95 9.77 -12.61
CA ALA A 38 -7.90 9.72 -13.71
C ALA A 38 -8.25 8.26 -14.07
N ALA A 39 -7.26 7.36 -14.13
CA ALA A 39 -7.49 5.94 -14.36
C ALA A 39 -8.34 5.30 -13.25
N TYR A 40 -8.07 5.65 -11.98
CA TYR A 40 -8.88 5.21 -10.83
C TYR A 40 -10.33 5.66 -10.96
N ALA A 41 -10.57 6.95 -11.20
CA ALA A 41 -11.92 7.52 -11.33
C ALA A 41 -12.65 6.95 -12.56
N PHE A 42 -11.97 6.86 -13.71
CA PHE A 42 -12.54 6.30 -14.93
C PHE A 42 -12.91 4.82 -14.75
N GLY A 43 -12.04 4.02 -14.14
CA GLY A 43 -12.33 2.63 -13.80
C GLY A 43 -13.56 2.52 -12.90
N PHE A 44 -13.64 3.35 -11.85
CA PHE A 44 -14.76 3.32 -10.91
C PHE A 44 -16.09 3.66 -11.61
N ILE A 45 -16.10 4.71 -12.43
CA ILE A 45 -17.27 5.11 -13.23
C ILE A 45 -17.67 3.99 -14.20
N ALA A 46 -16.69 3.33 -14.84
CA ALA A 46 -16.95 2.21 -15.73
C ALA A 46 -17.58 1.01 -14.99
N VAL A 47 -17.17 0.71 -13.74
CA VAL A 47 -17.86 -0.29 -12.92
C VAL A 47 -19.30 0.12 -12.67
N PHE A 48 -19.50 1.33 -12.14
CA PHE A 48 -20.81 1.80 -11.73
C PHE A 48 -21.80 1.82 -12.91
N TRP A 49 -21.40 2.43 -14.02
CA TRP A 49 -22.21 2.51 -15.23
C TRP A 49 -22.41 1.14 -15.88
N GLY A 50 -21.35 0.32 -15.94
CA GLY A 50 -21.42 -1.02 -16.52
C GLY A 50 -22.41 -1.93 -15.79
N LEU A 51 -22.45 -1.90 -14.46
CA LEU A 51 -23.43 -2.64 -13.66
C LEU A 51 -24.85 -2.11 -13.88
N GLY A 52 -25.04 -0.78 -13.87
CA GLY A 52 -26.35 -0.16 -14.09
C GLY A 52 -26.93 -0.43 -15.49
N ALA A 53 -26.08 -0.54 -16.50
CA ALA A 53 -26.47 -0.82 -17.89
C ALA A 53 -26.53 -2.32 -18.23
N GLY A 54 -26.20 -3.23 -17.29
CA GLY A 54 -26.11 -4.67 -17.56
C GLY A 54 -24.91 -5.08 -18.43
N LEU A 55 -23.94 -4.18 -18.63
CA LEU A 55 -22.73 -4.38 -19.42
C LEU A 55 -21.60 -4.95 -18.54
N TRP A 56 -21.74 -6.21 -18.16
CA TRP A 56 -20.81 -6.90 -17.24
C TRP A 56 -19.35 -6.87 -17.71
N GLY A 57 -19.07 -6.91 -19.01
CA GLY A 57 -17.71 -6.79 -19.54
C GLY A 57 -17.06 -5.44 -19.21
N VAL A 58 -17.82 -4.34 -19.34
CA VAL A 58 -17.36 -2.99 -18.96
C VAL A 58 -17.13 -2.93 -17.44
N ALA A 59 -18.04 -3.53 -16.67
CA ALA A 59 -17.92 -3.56 -15.21
C ALA A 59 -16.67 -4.31 -14.74
N VAL A 60 -16.37 -5.48 -15.32
CA VAL A 60 -15.18 -6.27 -14.96
C VAL A 60 -13.89 -5.56 -15.36
N LEU A 61 -13.82 -4.97 -16.57
CA LEU A 61 -12.65 -4.21 -17.00
C LEU A 61 -12.44 -2.96 -16.13
N GLY A 62 -13.51 -2.24 -15.80
CA GLY A 62 -13.49 -1.12 -14.86
C GLY A 62 -13.00 -1.53 -13.47
N TRP A 63 -13.39 -2.71 -12.99
CA TRP A 63 -12.99 -3.22 -11.68
C TRP A 63 -11.50 -3.47 -11.64
N GLY A 64 -10.97 -4.17 -12.65
CA GLY A 64 -9.54 -4.41 -12.81
C GLY A 64 -8.76 -3.10 -12.88
N LEU A 65 -9.18 -2.17 -13.74
CA LEU A 65 -8.53 -0.86 -13.88
C LEU A 65 -8.50 -0.09 -12.54
N THR A 66 -9.61 -0.07 -11.81
CA THR A 66 -9.70 0.59 -10.50
C THR A 66 -8.74 -0.06 -9.50
N ALA A 67 -8.76 -1.39 -9.39
CA ALA A 67 -7.91 -2.10 -8.44
C ALA A 67 -6.41 -1.91 -8.74
N PHE A 68 -5.99 -2.03 -10.00
CA PHE A 68 -4.61 -1.77 -10.39
C PHE A 68 -4.20 -0.30 -10.22
N ALA A 69 -5.11 0.64 -10.47
CA ALA A 69 -4.86 2.05 -10.21
C ALA A 69 -4.64 2.31 -8.72
N ILE A 70 -5.43 1.71 -7.81
CA ILE A 70 -5.20 1.80 -6.35
C ILE A 70 -3.81 1.27 -5.98
N VAL A 71 -3.41 0.10 -6.50
CA VAL A 71 -2.05 -0.44 -6.26
C VAL A 71 -0.99 0.55 -6.71
N ARG A 72 -1.12 1.13 -7.91
CA ARG A 72 -0.18 2.13 -8.41
C ARG A 72 -0.17 3.42 -7.58
N LEU A 73 -1.33 3.89 -7.11
CA LEU A 73 -1.43 5.04 -6.20
C LEU A 73 -0.72 4.75 -4.86
N TYR A 74 -0.80 3.53 -4.34
CA TYR A 74 -0.03 3.12 -3.17
C TYR A 74 1.48 3.11 -3.45
N VAL A 75 1.94 2.62 -4.60
CA VAL A 75 3.37 2.69 -4.99
C VAL A 75 3.86 4.15 -5.05
N ILE A 76 3.05 5.06 -5.58
CA ILE A 76 3.38 6.50 -5.57
C ILE A 76 3.42 7.04 -4.13
N GLN A 77 2.50 6.59 -3.26
CA GLN A 77 2.50 6.99 -1.85
C GLN A 77 3.76 6.49 -1.13
N HIS A 78 4.18 5.26 -1.42
CA HIS A 78 5.42 4.65 -0.96
C HIS A 78 6.63 5.51 -1.34
N ASP A 79 6.74 5.90 -2.62
CA ASP A 79 7.84 6.75 -3.09
C ASP A 79 7.80 8.16 -2.46
N CYS A 80 6.60 8.68 -2.19
CA CYS A 80 6.44 9.90 -1.39
C CYS A 80 6.95 9.70 0.05
N GLY A 81 6.68 8.55 0.66
CA GLY A 81 7.18 8.17 1.98
C GLY A 81 8.71 8.20 2.07
N HIS A 82 9.38 7.77 1.00
CA HIS A 82 10.84 7.86 0.80
C HIS A 82 11.34 9.24 0.38
N GLN A 83 10.44 10.20 0.17
CA GLN A 83 10.74 11.57 -0.28
C GLN A 83 11.42 11.60 -1.66
N SER A 84 11.14 10.61 -2.51
CA SER A 84 11.83 10.43 -3.79
C SER A 84 10.94 10.68 -5.02
N TYR A 85 9.63 10.82 -4.86
CA TYR A 85 8.71 10.98 -5.99
C TYR A 85 8.75 12.39 -6.60
N PHE A 86 8.63 13.42 -5.75
CA PHE A 86 8.83 14.83 -6.11
C PHE A 86 10.19 15.33 -5.62
N SER A 87 10.70 16.38 -6.28
CA SER A 87 11.99 16.99 -5.95
C SER A 87 12.02 17.66 -4.57
N ARG A 88 10.86 18.07 -4.03
CA ARG A 88 10.74 18.72 -2.71
C ARG A 88 9.96 17.86 -1.74
N ALA A 89 10.50 17.72 -0.53
CA ALA A 89 9.91 16.94 0.56
C ALA A 89 8.44 17.31 0.85
N ILE A 90 8.14 18.62 0.91
CA ILE A 90 6.79 19.10 1.20
C ILE A 90 5.74 18.62 0.16
N TRP A 91 6.12 18.49 -1.12
CA TRP A 91 5.21 17.99 -2.14
C TRP A 91 4.96 16.49 -1.99
N ASN A 92 5.99 15.73 -1.60
CA ASN A 92 5.83 14.31 -1.26
C ASN A 92 4.88 14.13 -0.07
N ASP A 93 5.02 14.95 0.98
CA ASP A 93 4.16 14.84 2.15
C ASP A 93 2.70 15.17 1.84
N TRP A 94 2.42 16.26 1.10
CA TRP A 94 1.05 16.57 0.67
C TRP A 94 0.45 15.50 -0.24
N ALA A 95 1.19 15.04 -1.24
CA ALA A 95 0.75 14.01 -2.16
C ALA A 95 0.49 12.68 -1.42
N GLY A 96 1.39 12.29 -0.53
CA GLY A 96 1.28 11.08 0.27
C GLY A 96 0.08 11.10 1.21
N GLN A 97 -0.23 12.26 1.82
CA GLN A 97 -1.42 12.44 2.63
C GLN A 97 -2.71 12.31 1.80
N LEU A 98 -2.77 12.88 0.59
CA LEU A 98 -3.94 12.72 -0.26
C LEU A 98 -4.13 11.27 -0.73
N LEU A 99 -3.06 10.63 -1.19
CA LEU A 99 -3.07 9.22 -1.62
C LEU A 99 -3.49 8.26 -0.50
N SER A 100 -3.17 8.60 0.75
CA SER A 100 -3.49 7.77 1.92
C SER A 100 -4.99 7.47 2.07
N ILE A 101 -5.87 8.32 1.55
CA ILE A 101 -7.32 8.13 1.60
C ILE A 101 -7.71 6.96 0.68
N VAL A 102 -7.16 6.93 -0.54
CA VAL A 102 -7.42 5.88 -1.54
C VAL A 102 -6.77 4.56 -1.15
N SER A 103 -5.54 4.60 -0.62
CA SER A 103 -4.82 3.41 -0.17
C SER A 103 -5.23 2.89 1.21
N LEU A 104 -6.15 3.60 1.88
CA LEU A 104 -6.56 3.34 3.25
C LEU A 104 -5.41 3.27 4.27
N SER A 105 -4.25 3.85 3.96
CA SER A 105 -3.01 3.70 4.73
C SER A 105 -2.52 5.06 5.22
N PRO A 106 -2.78 5.46 6.49
CA PRO A 106 -2.39 6.77 7.02
C PRO A 106 -0.91 7.03 6.77
N TYR A 107 -0.59 8.17 6.13
CA TYR A 107 0.71 8.38 5.51
C TYR A 107 1.88 8.28 6.49
N GLU A 108 1.83 8.97 7.65
CA GLU A 108 2.90 8.90 8.65
C GLU A 108 3.06 7.52 9.27
N THR A 109 1.94 6.79 9.47
CA THR A 109 1.96 5.40 9.93
C THR A 109 2.65 4.51 8.90
N MET A 110 2.24 4.62 7.64
CA MET A 110 2.80 3.85 6.52
C MET A 110 4.30 4.15 6.40
N LYS A 111 4.69 5.42 6.29
CA LYS A 111 6.09 5.87 6.22
C LYS A 111 6.94 5.34 7.36
N SER A 112 6.45 5.43 8.61
CA SER A 112 7.15 4.91 9.78
C SER A 112 7.32 3.38 9.76
N ASN A 113 6.24 2.64 9.48
CA ASN A 113 6.29 1.17 9.45
C ASN A 113 7.16 0.67 8.29
N HIS A 114 7.04 1.30 7.13
CA HIS A 114 7.73 0.92 5.92
C HIS A 114 9.25 1.19 5.99
N ASN A 115 9.67 2.33 6.57
CA ASN A 115 11.08 2.58 6.83
C ASN A 115 11.67 1.56 7.82
N ARG A 116 10.85 1.06 8.75
CA ARG A 116 11.26 0.04 9.71
C ARG A 116 11.34 -1.34 9.06
N HIS A 117 10.36 -1.68 8.21
CA HIS A 117 10.43 -2.85 7.32
C HIS A 117 11.74 -2.83 6.53
N HIS A 118 12.09 -1.76 5.81
CA HIS A 118 13.36 -1.72 5.07
C HIS A 118 14.62 -1.86 5.94
N ARG A 119 14.54 -1.50 7.23
CA ARG A 119 15.66 -1.65 8.16
C ARG A 119 15.85 -3.10 8.62
N TYR A 120 14.75 -3.87 8.74
CA TYR A 120 14.72 -5.19 9.35
C TYR A 120 14.18 -6.29 8.43
N VAL A 121 13.92 -5.99 7.15
CA VAL A 121 13.38 -6.97 6.20
C VAL A 121 14.33 -8.16 6.09
N GLY A 122 13.77 -9.35 6.31
CA GLY A 122 14.55 -10.61 6.33
C GLY A 122 15.30 -10.89 7.64
N ASP A 123 15.23 -9.99 8.63
CA ASP A 123 15.74 -10.23 9.98
C ASP A 123 14.63 -10.86 10.85
N LEU A 124 14.78 -12.16 11.12
CA LEU A 124 13.82 -12.93 11.90
C LEU A 124 13.86 -12.62 13.41
N ASP A 125 14.81 -11.82 13.88
CA ASP A 125 14.85 -11.35 15.27
C ASP A 125 13.98 -10.10 15.48
N HIS A 126 13.60 -9.40 14.40
CA HIS A 126 12.84 -8.14 14.44
C HIS A 126 11.52 -8.24 13.66
N ARG A 127 10.48 -8.83 14.26
CA ARG A 127 9.18 -9.14 13.59
C ARG A 127 8.03 -8.21 14.00
N GLU A 128 8.33 -7.03 14.56
CA GLU A 128 7.36 -6.19 15.28
C GLU A 128 6.40 -5.43 14.35
N ASP A 129 6.75 -5.32 13.07
CA ASP A 129 6.38 -4.15 12.26
C ASP A 129 5.37 -4.41 11.16
N GLY A 130 4.63 -5.50 11.30
CA GLY A 130 3.69 -5.95 10.27
C GLY A 130 4.35 -6.89 9.26
N GLU A 131 5.58 -7.33 9.53
CA GLU A 131 6.19 -8.47 8.85
C GLU A 131 5.27 -9.68 8.91
N VAL A 132 5.26 -10.44 7.83
CA VAL A 132 4.58 -11.73 7.81
C VAL A 132 5.34 -12.69 8.72
N TYR A 133 4.67 -13.16 9.77
CA TYR A 133 5.28 -14.05 10.74
C TYR A 133 5.82 -15.30 10.04
N THR A 134 7.13 -15.50 10.11
CA THR A 134 7.82 -16.60 9.43
C THR A 134 8.59 -17.39 10.47
N MET A 135 8.26 -18.66 10.63
CA MET A 135 8.95 -19.52 11.59
C MET A 135 10.38 -19.79 11.14
N THR A 136 11.35 -19.76 12.07
CA THR A 136 12.67 -20.36 11.85
C THR A 136 12.56 -21.89 11.80
N LEU A 137 13.63 -22.56 11.32
CA LEU A 137 13.69 -24.02 11.36
C LEU A 137 13.57 -24.55 12.80
N ALA A 138 14.29 -23.93 13.74
CA ALA A 138 14.24 -24.32 15.15
C ALA A 138 12.84 -24.14 15.77
N GLU A 139 12.16 -23.01 15.47
CA GLU A 139 10.77 -22.78 15.89
C GLU A 139 9.83 -23.84 15.30
N TRP A 140 10.01 -24.21 14.03
CA TRP A 140 9.23 -25.25 13.37
C TRP A 140 9.45 -26.62 14.01
N GLU A 141 10.69 -26.99 14.29
CA GLU A 141 11.06 -28.27 14.91
C GLU A 141 10.50 -28.40 16.32
N ALA A 142 10.52 -27.31 17.11
CA ALA A 142 9.94 -27.24 18.44
C ALA A 142 8.40 -27.15 18.44
N ALA A 143 7.77 -26.74 17.32
CA ALA A 143 6.33 -26.55 17.25
C ALA A 143 5.54 -27.86 17.25
N SER A 144 4.41 -27.87 17.96
CA SER A 144 3.46 -28.99 17.97
C SER A 144 2.83 -29.22 16.59
N PRO A 145 2.30 -30.43 16.30
CA PRO A 145 1.60 -30.70 15.04
C PRO A 145 0.42 -29.77 14.78
N TRP A 146 -0.18 -29.18 15.82
CA TRP A 146 -1.25 -28.20 15.69
C TRP A 146 -0.71 -26.82 15.32
N ALA A 147 0.35 -26.36 16.00
CA ALA A 147 0.99 -25.08 15.67
C ALA A 147 1.52 -25.08 14.23
N ARG A 148 2.09 -26.19 13.76
CA ARG A 148 2.50 -26.38 12.36
C ARG A 148 1.33 -26.29 11.37
N ARG A 149 0.16 -26.85 11.71
CA ARG A 149 -1.06 -26.77 10.90
C ARG A 149 -1.60 -25.34 10.83
N LEU A 150 -1.67 -24.65 11.96
CA LEU A 150 -2.09 -23.25 12.01
C LEU A 150 -1.12 -22.35 11.23
N TYR A 151 0.18 -22.56 11.35
CA TYR A 151 1.18 -21.83 10.58
C TYR A 151 1.00 -22.05 9.07
N ARG A 152 0.79 -23.29 8.62
CA ARG A 152 0.50 -23.60 7.20
C ARG A 152 -0.78 -22.90 6.72
N ALA A 153 -1.83 -22.89 7.53
CA ALA A 153 -3.07 -22.18 7.21
C ALA A 153 -2.84 -20.66 7.13
N TYR A 154 -2.13 -20.08 8.11
CA TYR A 154 -1.76 -18.68 8.12
C TYR A 154 -0.93 -18.29 6.89
N ARG A 155 0.00 -19.14 6.45
CA ARG A 155 0.86 -18.90 5.27
C ARG A 155 0.23 -19.31 3.94
N ALA A 156 -0.97 -19.91 3.94
CA ALA A 156 -1.67 -20.26 2.71
C ALA A 156 -2.11 -18.98 1.98
N PRO A 157 -1.72 -18.73 0.72
CA PRO A 157 -1.98 -17.45 0.04
C PRO A 157 -3.46 -17.06 -0.01
N TRP A 158 -4.36 -18.01 -0.23
CA TRP A 158 -5.81 -17.78 -0.27
C TRP A 158 -6.43 -17.46 1.09
N ILE A 159 -5.70 -17.65 2.20
CA ILE A 159 -6.10 -17.21 3.54
C ILE A 159 -5.39 -15.90 3.86
N MET A 160 -4.07 -15.88 3.73
CA MET A 160 -3.23 -14.75 4.13
C MET A 160 -3.54 -13.48 3.35
N LEU A 161 -3.70 -13.56 2.02
CA LEU A 161 -3.87 -12.36 1.20
C LEU A 161 -5.23 -11.70 1.44
N PRO A 162 -6.38 -12.40 1.40
CA PRO A 162 -7.67 -11.76 1.67
C PRO A 162 -7.82 -11.30 3.12
N LEU A 163 -7.46 -12.14 4.10
CA LEU A 163 -7.57 -11.77 5.51
C LEU A 163 -6.56 -10.69 5.89
N GLY A 164 -5.34 -10.78 5.38
CA GLY A 164 -4.29 -9.79 5.60
C GLY A 164 -4.65 -8.43 5.02
N ALA A 165 -5.20 -8.38 3.79
CA ALA A 165 -5.69 -7.16 3.17
C ALA A 165 -6.85 -6.55 3.98
N LEU A 166 -7.89 -7.36 4.28
CA LEU A 166 -9.04 -6.91 5.06
C LEU A 166 -8.61 -6.37 6.43
N PHE A 167 -7.83 -7.15 7.16
CA PHE A 167 -7.36 -6.78 8.49
C PHE A 167 -6.48 -5.53 8.45
N THR A 168 -5.51 -5.45 7.53
CA THR A 168 -4.55 -4.35 7.53
C THR A 168 -5.19 -3.02 7.14
N TYR A 169 -5.86 -2.97 5.99
CA TYR A 169 -6.33 -1.73 5.39
C TYR A 169 -7.64 -1.22 5.99
N PHE A 170 -8.53 -2.12 6.41
CA PHE A 170 -9.85 -1.74 6.93
C PHE A 170 -9.91 -1.68 8.46
N ILE A 171 -9.07 -2.45 9.17
CA ILE A 171 -9.11 -2.54 10.63
C ILE A 171 -7.86 -1.93 11.27
N ARG A 172 -6.68 -2.52 11.05
CA ARG A 172 -5.43 -2.16 11.72
C ARG A 172 -5.04 -0.70 11.48
N TYR A 173 -5.18 -0.20 10.26
CA TYR A 173 -4.83 1.18 9.92
C TYR A 173 -5.82 2.24 10.41
N ARG A 174 -6.93 1.85 11.02
CA ARG A 174 -7.79 2.78 11.78
C ARG A 174 -7.22 3.06 13.18
N TRP A 175 -6.52 2.08 13.77
CA TRP A 175 -5.86 2.18 15.08
C TRP A 175 -4.44 1.58 15.07
N PRO A 176 -3.47 2.22 14.39
CA PRO A 176 -2.09 1.72 14.34
C PRO A 176 -1.45 1.61 15.73
N LYS A 177 -0.69 0.54 15.98
CA LYS A 177 0.03 0.37 17.27
C LYS A 177 1.01 1.53 17.56
N ASN A 178 1.65 2.07 16.53
CA ASN A 178 2.59 3.18 16.62
C ASN A 178 1.94 4.58 16.58
N THR A 179 0.61 4.69 16.78
CA THR A 179 -0.11 5.98 16.71
C THR A 179 0.47 7.03 17.66
N ALA A 180 0.93 6.64 18.86
CA ALA A 180 1.57 7.56 19.79
C ALA A 180 2.91 8.09 19.27
N THR A 181 3.67 7.26 18.55
CA THR A 181 4.98 7.58 17.99
C THR A 181 4.88 8.47 16.75
N VAL A 182 3.93 8.19 15.85
CA VAL A 182 3.76 8.96 14.59
C VAL A 182 2.86 10.19 14.74
N GLY A 183 2.18 10.32 15.88
CA GLY A 183 1.28 11.42 16.18
C GLY A 183 -0.19 11.06 15.97
N ARG A 184 -0.97 11.16 17.06
CA ARG A 184 -2.42 10.86 17.10
C ARG A 184 -3.23 11.71 16.11
N ARG A 185 -2.83 12.98 15.92
CA ARG A 185 -3.54 13.92 15.06
C ARG A 185 -3.60 13.45 13.61
N GLY A 186 -2.50 12.93 13.07
CA GLY A 186 -2.45 12.45 11.68
C GLY A 186 -3.42 11.28 11.44
N VAL A 187 -3.44 10.31 12.35
CA VAL A 187 -4.36 9.15 12.27
C VAL A 187 -5.82 9.59 12.40
N LEU A 188 -6.13 10.51 13.32
CA LEU A 188 -7.49 11.03 13.49
C LEU A 188 -7.97 11.82 12.27
N LEU A 189 -7.11 12.68 11.71
CA LEU A 189 -7.43 13.43 10.48
C LEU A 189 -7.60 12.51 9.29
N HIS A 190 -6.79 11.45 9.18
CA HIS A 190 -6.95 10.42 8.15
C HIS A 190 -8.29 9.70 8.26
N ASN A 191 -8.64 9.21 9.46
CA ASN A 191 -9.93 8.54 9.68
C ASN A 191 -11.11 9.48 9.40
N LEU A 192 -11.02 10.76 9.78
CA LEU A 192 -12.02 11.77 9.45
C LEU A 192 -12.13 11.98 7.93
N ALA A 193 -11.01 12.16 7.24
CA ALA A 193 -10.98 12.35 5.79
C ALA A 193 -11.56 11.13 5.04
N LEU A 194 -11.25 9.91 5.50
CA LEU A 194 -11.85 8.69 4.96
C LEU A 194 -13.36 8.63 5.21
N GLY A 195 -13.81 8.99 6.42
CA GLY A 195 -15.24 9.08 6.73
C GLY A 195 -15.96 10.07 5.82
N LEU A 196 -15.43 11.28 5.66
CA LEU A 196 -15.96 12.30 4.75
C LEU A 196 -15.97 11.83 3.29
N TRP A 197 -14.90 11.16 2.84
CA TRP A 197 -14.83 10.57 1.51
C TRP A 197 -15.93 9.53 1.27
N LEU A 198 -16.12 8.61 2.22
CA LEU A 198 -17.16 7.58 2.11
C LEU A 198 -18.57 8.18 2.18
N THR A 199 -18.80 9.19 3.00
CA THR A 199 -20.07 9.92 3.03
C THR A 199 -20.34 10.63 1.71
N ALA A 200 -19.33 11.30 1.13
CA ALA A 200 -19.46 11.95 -0.17
C ALA A 200 -19.71 10.92 -1.29
N LEU A 201 -19.00 9.79 -1.26
CA LEU A 201 -19.21 8.70 -2.21
C LEU A 201 -20.63 8.14 -2.13
N TRP A 202 -21.13 7.89 -0.92
CA TRP A 202 -22.50 7.44 -0.70
C TRP A 202 -23.53 8.47 -1.18
N ALA A 203 -23.31 9.75 -0.94
CA ALA A 203 -24.22 10.81 -1.39
C ALA A 203 -24.32 10.87 -2.93
N VAL A 204 -23.26 10.53 -3.66
CA VAL A 204 -23.21 10.58 -5.12
C VAL A 204 -23.63 9.25 -5.79
N ALA A 205 -23.20 8.12 -5.22
CA ALA A 205 -23.31 6.80 -5.85
C ALA A 205 -24.11 5.78 -5.02
N GLY A 206 -24.69 6.19 -3.89
CA GLY A 206 -25.49 5.33 -3.01
C GLY A 206 -24.71 4.15 -2.44
N GLU A 207 -25.46 3.14 -2.00
CA GLU A 207 -24.89 1.90 -1.44
C GLU A 207 -24.06 1.13 -2.47
N LEU A 208 -24.48 1.14 -3.75
CA LEU A 208 -23.74 0.47 -4.82
C LEU A 208 -22.33 1.05 -4.95
N GLY A 209 -22.17 2.37 -4.86
CA GLY A 209 -20.86 3.02 -4.86
C GLY A 209 -19.95 2.55 -3.72
N LEU A 210 -20.51 2.41 -2.51
CA LEU A 210 -19.76 1.88 -1.36
C LEU A 210 -19.31 0.44 -1.57
N TRP A 211 -20.17 -0.42 -2.14
CA TRP A 211 -19.82 -1.81 -2.44
C TRP A 211 -18.74 -1.93 -3.51
N ILE A 212 -18.81 -1.12 -4.57
CA ILE A 212 -17.76 -1.05 -5.59
C ILE A 212 -16.45 -0.57 -4.97
N TRP A 213 -16.48 0.49 -4.16
CA TRP A 213 -15.28 1.00 -3.48
C TRP A 213 -14.67 -0.06 -2.56
N PHE A 214 -15.49 -0.71 -1.73
CA PHE A 214 -15.03 -1.75 -0.81
C PHE A 214 -14.40 -2.91 -1.58
N GLY A 215 -15.09 -3.43 -2.59
CA GLY A 215 -14.62 -4.59 -3.34
C GLY A 215 -13.38 -4.30 -4.18
N THR A 216 -13.31 -3.16 -4.86
CA THR A 216 -12.11 -2.77 -5.63
C THR A 216 -10.92 -2.47 -4.71
N SER A 217 -11.14 -1.86 -3.55
CA SER A 217 -10.10 -1.62 -2.54
C SER A 217 -9.60 -2.91 -1.89
N LEU A 218 -10.50 -3.85 -1.58
CA LEU A 218 -10.12 -5.17 -1.07
C LEU A 218 -9.34 -5.96 -2.13
N THR A 219 -9.78 -5.92 -3.38
CA THR A 219 -9.07 -6.53 -4.52
C THR A 219 -7.67 -5.95 -4.64
N ALA A 220 -7.54 -4.61 -4.59
CA ALA A 220 -6.25 -3.93 -4.62
C ALA A 220 -5.36 -4.33 -3.44
N GLY A 221 -5.92 -4.45 -2.23
CA GLY A 221 -5.19 -4.92 -1.06
C GLY A 221 -4.67 -6.35 -1.22
N ILE A 222 -5.47 -7.26 -1.78
CA ILE A 222 -5.05 -8.64 -2.09
C ILE A 222 -3.90 -8.65 -3.09
N LEU A 223 -4.02 -7.86 -4.16
CA LEU A 223 -2.97 -7.73 -5.19
C LEU A 223 -1.71 -7.06 -4.66
N GLY A 224 -1.85 -6.06 -3.78
CA GLY A 224 -0.73 -5.30 -3.22
C GLY A 224 0.06 -6.08 -2.18
N VAL A 225 -0.59 -6.82 -1.27
CA VAL A 225 0.09 -7.69 -0.29
C VAL A 225 0.90 -8.79 -0.98
N PHE A 226 0.50 -9.20 -2.19
CA PHE A 226 1.26 -10.18 -2.99
C PHE A 226 2.62 -9.64 -3.50
N GLN A 227 2.81 -8.32 -3.55
CA GLN A 227 4.00 -7.68 -4.13
C GLN A 227 5.06 -7.29 -3.10
N VAL A 228 4.86 -7.61 -1.81
CA VAL A 228 5.78 -7.33 -0.70
C VAL A 228 6.41 -8.62 -0.19
#